data_AF-A0A8S3V1M2-F1
#
_entry.id   AF-A0A8S3V1M2-F1
#
_cell.length_a   1.000
_cell.length_b   1.000
_cell.length_c   1.000
_cell.angle_alpha   90.00
_cell.angle_beta   90.00
_cell.angle_gamma   90.00
#
_symmetry.space_group_name_H-M   'P 1'
#
loop_
_entity.id
_entity.type
_entity.pdbx_description
1 polymer ?
#
loop_
_entity_poly.entity_id
_entity_poly.type
_entity_poly.pdbx_seq_one_letter_code
_entity_poly.pdbx_strand_id
1 'polypeptide(L)'
;MCVPGADEKYGITERNSLITSVYYYVDNPVYLASCRAFGIVDKLLTGPIWRIIECTSHILDLNKVWFDFKKILEKYSVDATELVEGKVLYPEYTVQDKVFESLFLIDNEELNILTTEALQIVSLNFCIIIERQLFDNLPGGVLNEETEGVNEKELRDESTTVKPTNIVSERDFANLDRLKRENPNANIIALEGLILFTNNKTLH
;
A
#
# COMPACT_ATOMS: atom_id res chain seq x y z
N MET A 1 -26.94 9.39 24.04
CA MET A 1 -27.89 8.25 24.08
C MET A 1 -27.12 7.04 24.57
N CYS A 2 -27.49 6.46 25.71
CA CYS A 2 -26.86 5.23 26.20
C CYS A 2 -27.54 4.03 25.54
N VAL A 3 -26.75 3.17 24.89
CA VAL A 3 -27.24 1.93 24.29
C VAL A 3 -27.36 0.87 25.40
N PRO A 4 -28.52 0.23 25.59
CA PRO A 4 -28.68 -0.84 26.57
C PRO A 4 -27.80 -2.05 26.20
N GLY A 5 -26.97 -2.55 27.14
CA GLY A 5 -26.21 -3.81 26.99
C GLY A 5 -24.70 -3.70 26.77
N ALA A 6 -24.15 -2.49 26.54
CA ALA A 6 -22.71 -2.31 26.36
C ALA A 6 -21.88 -2.59 27.64
N ASP A 7 -22.48 -2.34 28.81
CA ASP A 7 -21.81 -2.49 30.11
C ASP A 7 -21.53 -3.98 30.45
N GLU A 8 -22.41 -4.90 30.02
CA GLU A 8 -22.27 -6.35 30.27
C GLU A 8 -21.29 -7.05 29.30
N LYS A 9 -21.21 -6.61 28.03
CA LYS A 9 -20.33 -7.22 27.02
C LYS A 9 -18.87 -6.83 27.19
N TYR A 10 -18.59 -5.62 27.72
CA TYR A 10 -17.25 -5.04 27.76
C TYR A 10 -16.71 -4.71 29.16
N GLY A 11 -17.45 -5.02 30.23
CA GLY A 11 -16.97 -4.89 31.61
C GLY A 11 -16.66 -3.44 32.04
N ILE A 12 -17.38 -2.46 31.50
CA ILE A 12 -17.12 -1.04 31.74
C ILE A 12 -17.78 -0.63 33.06
N THR A 13 -16.97 -0.45 34.11
CA THR A 13 -17.43 -0.08 35.47
C THR A 13 -17.50 1.43 35.70
N GLU A 14 -16.90 2.25 34.83
CA GLU A 14 -17.06 3.71 34.79
C GLU A 14 -17.35 4.17 33.35
N ARG A 15 -18.45 4.89 33.14
CA ARG A 15 -18.93 5.34 31.82
C ARG A 15 -18.01 6.38 31.18
N ASN A 16 -16.92 5.91 30.59
CA ASN A 16 -16.15 6.70 29.64
C ASN A 16 -16.90 6.75 28.29
N SER A 17 -17.51 7.90 27.99
CA SER A 17 -18.32 8.10 26.78
C SER A 17 -17.53 7.87 25.49
N LEU A 18 -16.23 8.17 25.47
CA LEU A 18 -15.33 7.90 24.34
C LEU A 18 -15.19 6.40 24.09
N ILE A 19 -14.98 5.61 25.14
CA ILE A 19 -14.84 4.15 25.04
C ILE A 19 -16.15 3.52 24.54
N THR A 20 -17.30 3.97 25.06
CA THR A 20 -18.62 3.50 24.57
C THR A 20 -18.83 3.85 23.09
N SER A 21 -18.44 5.06 22.65
CA SER A 21 -18.51 5.44 21.24
C SER A 21 -17.59 4.60 20.37
N VAL A 22 -16.37 4.31 20.81
CA VAL A 22 -15.44 3.42 20.07
C VAL A 22 -16.04 2.02 19.92
N TYR A 23 -16.59 1.43 20.99
CA TYR A 23 -17.25 0.12 20.90
C TYR A 23 -18.45 0.12 19.96
N TYR A 24 -19.24 1.19 19.95
CA TYR A 24 -20.34 1.33 18.99
C TYR A 24 -19.87 1.31 17.54
N TYR A 25 -18.71 1.90 17.24
CA TYR A 25 -18.11 1.86 15.91
C TYR A 25 -17.44 0.52 15.60
N VAL A 26 -16.78 -0.09 16.58
CA VAL A 26 -16.12 -1.41 16.42
C VAL A 26 -17.15 -2.53 16.23
N ASP A 27 -18.34 -2.43 16.83
CA ASP A 27 -19.42 -3.40 16.64
C ASP A 27 -20.22 -3.18 15.33
N ASN A 28 -19.92 -2.13 14.55
CA ASN A 28 -20.60 -1.91 13.28
C ASN A 28 -20.03 -2.87 12.20
N PRO A 29 -20.86 -3.75 11.62
CA PRO A 29 -20.39 -4.74 10.65
C PRO A 29 -19.79 -4.12 9.38
N VAL A 30 -20.25 -2.93 8.97
CA VAL A 30 -19.71 -2.21 7.80
C VAL A 30 -18.29 -1.71 8.07
N TYR A 31 -18.02 -1.18 9.27
CA TYR A 31 -16.67 -0.73 9.63
C TYR A 31 -15.73 -1.91 9.81
N LEU A 32 -16.18 -3.00 10.43
CA LEU A 32 -15.40 -4.24 10.52
C LEU A 32 -15.08 -4.81 9.13
N ALA A 33 -16.07 -4.88 8.24
CA ALA A 33 -15.89 -5.33 6.86
C ALA A 33 -14.86 -4.48 6.11
N SER A 34 -14.95 -3.14 6.26
CA SER A 34 -14.02 -2.21 5.62
C SER A 34 -12.60 -2.37 6.15
N CYS A 35 -12.43 -2.49 7.47
CA CYS A 35 -11.12 -2.76 8.08
C CYS A 35 -10.53 -4.09 7.61
N ARG A 36 -11.35 -5.14 7.54
CA ARG A 36 -10.93 -6.44 7.01
C ARG A 36 -10.53 -6.35 5.54
N ALA A 37 -11.31 -5.65 4.72
CA ALA A 37 -10.99 -5.42 3.31
C ALA A 37 -9.63 -4.75 3.14
N PHE A 38 -9.32 -3.71 3.92
CA PHE A 38 -7.99 -3.08 3.89
C PHE A 38 -6.87 -4.04 4.32
N GLY A 39 -7.11 -4.88 5.33
CA GLY A 39 -6.15 -5.92 5.71
C GLY A 39 -5.90 -6.94 4.60
N ILE A 40 -6.95 -7.36 3.90
CA ILE A 40 -6.86 -8.28 2.75
C ILE A 40 -6.08 -7.61 1.60
N VAL A 41 -6.39 -6.35 1.29
CA VAL A 41 -5.67 -5.57 0.26
C VAL A 41 -4.18 -5.46 0.61
N ASP A 42 -3.84 -5.16 1.86
CA ASP A 42 -2.44 -5.13 2.31
C ASP A 42 -1.73 -6.47 2.10
N LYS A 43 -2.36 -7.57 2.54
CA LYS A 43 -1.74 -8.90 2.51
C LYS A 43 -1.65 -9.53 1.13
N LEU A 44 -2.67 -9.35 0.30
CA LEU A 44 -2.79 -10.03 -1.00
C LEU A 44 -2.41 -9.16 -2.20
N LEU A 45 -2.53 -7.83 -2.09
CA LEU A 45 -2.33 -6.91 -3.20
C LEU A 45 -1.12 -6.00 -2.97
N THR A 46 -1.25 -4.98 -2.10
CA THR A 46 -0.25 -3.90 -2.01
C THR A 46 1.06 -4.34 -1.37
N GLY A 47 1.02 -5.20 -0.36
CA GLY A 47 2.23 -5.75 0.27
C GLY A 47 3.09 -6.55 -0.71
N PRO A 48 2.53 -7.54 -1.43
CA PRO A 48 3.26 -8.24 -2.48
C PRO A 48 3.79 -7.32 -3.59
N ILE A 49 2.98 -6.37 -4.07
CA ILE A 49 3.42 -5.39 -5.08
C ILE A 49 4.61 -4.57 -4.59
N TRP A 50 4.60 -4.11 -3.33
CA TRP A 50 5.74 -3.41 -2.75
C TRP A 50 7.03 -4.23 -2.77
N ARG A 51 6.95 -5.52 -2.42
CA ARG A 51 8.13 -6.40 -2.46
C ARG A 51 8.63 -6.61 -3.89
N ILE A 52 7.73 -6.73 -4.87
CA ILE A 52 8.11 -6.80 -6.29
C ILE A 52 8.86 -5.53 -6.71
N ILE A 53 8.34 -4.36 -6.33
CA ILE A 53 8.99 -3.07 -6.63
C ILE A 53 10.39 -3.00 -6.01
N GLU A 54 10.55 -3.43 -4.76
CA GLU A 54 11.84 -3.45 -4.06
C GLU A 54 12.85 -4.42 -4.69
N CYS A 55 12.37 -5.53 -5.25
CA CYS A 55 13.21 -6.51 -5.94
C CYS A 55 13.50 -6.16 -7.40
N THR A 56 12.80 -5.20 -7.98
CA THR A 56 12.96 -4.83 -9.39
C THR A 56 14.22 -3.99 -9.59
N SER A 57 15.02 -4.30 -10.61
CA SER A 57 16.27 -3.58 -10.89
C SER A 57 16.07 -2.27 -11.66
N HIS A 58 15.13 -2.26 -12.61
CA HIS A 58 14.95 -1.16 -13.55
C HIS A 58 13.50 -0.67 -13.56
N ILE A 59 13.29 0.65 -13.61
CA ILE A 59 11.95 1.25 -13.49
C ILE A 59 10.99 0.77 -14.59
N LEU A 60 11.47 0.62 -15.83
CA LEU A 60 10.64 0.15 -16.95
C LEU A 60 10.18 -1.30 -16.81
N ASP A 61 10.89 -2.14 -16.05
CA ASP A 61 10.46 -3.52 -15.82
C ASP A 61 9.17 -3.57 -14.98
N LEU A 62 8.83 -2.48 -14.28
CA LEU A 62 7.57 -2.35 -13.56
C LEU A 62 6.37 -2.11 -14.48
N ASN A 63 6.55 -1.71 -15.75
CA ASN A 63 5.44 -1.46 -16.68
C ASN A 63 4.51 -2.67 -16.77
N LYS A 64 5.11 -3.86 -16.94
CA LYS A 64 4.38 -5.13 -16.98
C LYS A 64 3.68 -5.43 -15.65
N VAL A 65 4.36 -5.18 -14.52
CA VAL A 65 3.80 -5.38 -13.18
C VAL A 65 2.55 -4.51 -12.99
N TRP A 66 2.63 -3.23 -13.37
CA TRP A 66 1.50 -2.30 -13.27
C TRP A 66 0.34 -2.68 -14.17
N PHE A 67 0.63 -3.14 -15.39
CA PHE A 67 -0.38 -3.61 -16.31
C PHE A 67 -1.13 -4.85 -15.78
N ASP A 68 -0.39 -5.84 -15.30
CA ASP A 68 -0.98 -7.06 -14.72
C ASP A 68 -1.76 -6.73 -13.43
N PHE A 69 -1.22 -5.84 -12.60
CA PHE A 69 -1.90 -5.38 -11.38
C PHE A 69 -3.20 -4.63 -11.70
N LYS A 70 -3.21 -3.77 -12.72
CA LYS A 70 -4.40 -3.10 -13.21
C LYS A 70 -5.47 -4.11 -13.62
N LYS A 71 -5.13 -5.13 -14.43
CA LYS A 71 -6.08 -6.17 -14.85
C LYS A 71 -6.68 -6.93 -13.67
N ILE A 72 -5.86 -7.22 -12.67
CA ILE A 72 -6.30 -7.86 -11.42
C ILE A 72 -7.33 -6.98 -10.71
N LEU A 73 -7.06 -5.68 -10.58
CA LEU A 73 -7.97 -4.74 -9.93
C LEU A 73 -9.26 -4.53 -10.75
N GLU A 74 -9.17 -4.51 -12.09
CA GLU A 74 -10.34 -4.48 -12.97
C GLU A 74 -11.22 -5.71 -12.73
N LYS A 75 -10.64 -6.91 -12.65
CA LYS A 75 -11.36 -8.15 -12.30
C LYS A 75 -12.05 -8.01 -10.94
N TYR A 76 -11.31 -7.59 -9.92
CA TYR A 76 -11.82 -7.53 -8.54
C TYR A 76 -12.74 -6.35 -8.28
N SER A 77 -12.76 -5.34 -9.15
CA SER A 77 -13.79 -4.29 -9.10
C SER A 77 -15.19 -4.83 -9.46
N VAL A 78 -15.25 -5.95 -10.19
CA VAL A 78 -16.51 -6.62 -10.56
C VAL A 78 -16.85 -7.73 -9.58
N ASP A 79 -15.89 -8.59 -9.23
CA ASP A 79 -16.11 -9.71 -8.31
C ASP A 79 -14.85 -10.00 -7.49
N ALA A 80 -14.88 -9.63 -6.20
CA ALA A 80 -13.78 -9.80 -5.26
C ALA A 80 -13.89 -11.08 -4.39
N THR A 81 -14.79 -12.01 -4.72
CA THR A 81 -15.03 -13.21 -3.89
C THR A 81 -13.75 -14.01 -3.64
N GLU A 82 -12.92 -14.20 -4.66
CA GLU A 82 -11.65 -14.91 -4.54
C GLU A 82 -10.69 -14.27 -3.52
N LEU A 83 -10.75 -12.95 -3.32
CA LEU A 83 -9.91 -12.26 -2.33
C LEU A 83 -10.37 -12.55 -0.90
N VAL A 84 -11.68 -12.66 -0.67
CA VAL A 84 -12.24 -13.05 0.63
C VAL A 84 -11.95 -14.51 0.94
N GLU A 85 -11.91 -15.37 -0.07
CA GLU A 85 -11.47 -16.77 0.03
C GLU A 85 -9.96 -16.92 0.29
N GLY A 86 -9.21 -15.82 0.25
CA GLY A 86 -7.77 -15.82 0.52
C GLY A 86 -6.92 -16.28 -0.66
N LYS A 87 -7.40 -16.15 -1.90
CA LYS A 87 -6.62 -16.50 -3.08
C LYS A 87 -5.36 -15.66 -3.17
N VAL A 88 -4.21 -16.34 -3.13
CA VAL A 88 -2.90 -15.70 -3.23
C VAL A 88 -2.53 -15.48 -4.70
N LEU A 89 -2.33 -14.21 -5.08
CA LEU A 89 -1.98 -13.82 -6.45
C LEU A 89 -0.48 -13.83 -6.73
N TYR A 90 0.32 -13.54 -5.69
CA TYR A 90 1.76 -13.41 -5.76
C TYR A 90 2.41 -14.31 -4.69
N PRO A 91 2.39 -15.65 -4.83
CA PRO A 91 2.79 -16.58 -3.77
C PRO A 91 4.19 -16.36 -3.23
N GLU A 92 5.14 -15.99 -4.10
CA GLU A 92 6.53 -15.72 -3.74
C GLU A 92 6.70 -14.48 -2.86
N TYR A 93 5.74 -13.56 -2.91
CA TYR A 93 5.79 -12.26 -2.25
C TYR A 93 4.74 -12.10 -1.16
N THR A 94 3.87 -13.07 -0.94
CA THR A 94 2.84 -13.01 0.11
C THR A 94 3.37 -13.57 1.43
N VAL A 95 3.17 -12.81 2.52
CA VAL A 95 3.56 -13.21 3.87
C VAL A 95 2.34 -13.69 4.65
N GLN A 96 2.37 -14.95 5.07
CA GLN A 96 1.34 -15.58 5.90
C GLN A 96 1.76 -15.50 7.37
N ASP A 97 1.36 -14.42 8.03
CA ASP A 97 1.57 -14.21 9.46
C ASP A 97 0.25 -14.35 10.25
N LYS A 98 0.31 -14.12 11.57
CA LYS A 98 -0.88 -14.17 12.44
C LYS A 98 -2.01 -13.25 11.97
N VAL A 99 -1.67 -12.13 11.33
CA VAL A 99 -2.66 -11.19 10.78
C VAL A 99 -3.34 -11.82 9.57
N PHE A 100 -2.57 -12.41 8.64
CA PHE A 100 -3.11 -13.17 7.52
C PHE A 100 -4.11 -14.23 7.99
N GLU A 101 -3.71 -15.09 8.94
CA GLU A 101 -4.58 -16.12 9.49
C GLU A 101 -5.87 -15.51 10.07
N SER A 102 -5.76 -14.44 10.86
CA SER A 102 -6.92 -13.79 11.47
C SER A 102 -7.93 -13.21 10.47
N LEU A 103 -7.49 -12.81 9.27
CA LEU A 103 -8.36 -12.24 8.23
C LEU A 103 -9.24 -13.31 7.56
N PHE A 104 -8.77 -14.56 7.52
CA PHE A 104 -9.41 -15.66 6.79
C PHE A 104 -10.04 -16.73 7.70
N LEU A 105 -9.75 -16.72 9.01
CA LEU A 105 -10.43 -17.57 10.01
C LEU A 105 -11.86 -17.12 10.34
N ILE A 106 -12.31 -15.98 9.79
CA ILE A 106 -13.62 -15.41 10.03
C ILE A 106 -14.68 -16.12 9.18
N ASP A 107 -15.52 -16.93 9.83
CA ASP A 107 -16.66 -17.61 9.21
C ASP A 107 -17.96 -16.87 9.55
N ASN A 108 -18.20 -15.74 8.86
CA ASN A 108 -19.43 -14.97 8.98
C ASN A 108 -19.87 -14.51 7.59
N GLU A 109 -21.00 -15.03 7.12
CA GLU A 109 -21.53 -14.79 5.77
C GLU A 109 -21.88 -13.32 5.50
N GLU A 110 -22.55 -12.66 6.44
CA GLU A 110 -22.91 -11.23 6.33
C GLU A 110 -21.65 -10.36 6.23
N LEU A 111 -20.66 -10.64 7.08
CA LEU A 111 -19.39 -9.93 7.06
C LEU A 111 -18.59 -10.21 5.77
N ASN A 112 -18.65 -11.45 5.24
CA ASN A 112 -18.04 -11.80 3.97
C ASN A 112 -18.65 -11.00 2.82
N ILE A 113 -19.98 -10.90 2.74
CA ILE A 113 -20.68 -10.10 1.72
C ILE A 113 -20.23 -8.63 1.78
N LEU A 114 -20.30 -8.02 2.96
CA LEU A 114 -19.88 -6.62 3.15
C LEU A 114 -18.39 -6.42 2.84
N THR A 115 -17.54 -7.41 3.15
CA THR A 115 -16.10 -7.35 2.85
C THR A 115 -15.87 -7.43 1.34
N THR A 116 -16.59 -8.29 0.62
CA THR A 116 -16.54 -8.39 -0.84
C THR A 116 -16.94 -7.08 -1.50
N GLU A 117 -18.04 -6.46 -1.07
CA GLU A 117 -18.48 -5.16 -1.58
C GLU A 117 -17.44 -4.07 -1.33
N ALA A 118 -16.87 -4.02 -0.11
CA ALA A 118 -15.80 -3.08 0.22
C ALA A 118 -14.56 -3.29 -0.66
N LEU A 119 -14.16 -4.55 -0.90
CA LEU A 119 -13.02 -4.89 -1.77
C LEU A 119 -13.26 -4.49 -3.23
N GLN A 120 -14.47 -4.66 -3.76
CA GLN A 120 -14.83 -4.21 -5.10
C GLN A 120 -14.69 -2.69 -5.24
N ILE A 121 -15.20 -1.93 -4.25
CA ILE A 121 -15.09 -0.48 -4.22
C ILE A 121 -13.64 -0.04 -4.13
N VAL A 122 -12.83 -0.65 -3.24
CA VAL A 122 -11.41 -0.31 -3.11
C VAL A 122 -10.66 -0.63 -4.40
N SER A 123 -10.92 -1.79 -5.02
CA SER A 123 -10.28 -2.20 -6.27
C SER A 123 -10.60 -1.23 -7.42
N LEU A 124 -11.86 -0.80 -7.54
CA LEU A 124 -12.26 0.23 -8.52
C LEU A 124 -11.51 1.55 -8.31
N ASN A 125 -11.43 2.01 -7.07
CA ASN A 125 -10.70 3.25 -6.76
C ASN A 125 -9.20 3.12 -7.05
N PHE A 126 -8.61 1.95 -6.79
CA PHE A 126 -7.22 1.68 -7.13
C PHE A 126 -6.99 1.67 -8.65
N CYS A 127 -7.90 1.11 -9.45
CA CYS A 127 -7.85 1.22 -10.91
C CYS A 127 -7.76 2.68 -11.36
N ILE A 128 -8.67 3.53 -10.86
CA ILE A 128 -8.70 4.96 -11.21
C ILE A 128 -7.38 5.65 -10.84
N ILE A 129 -6.82 5.33 -9.67
CA ILE A 129 -5.54 5.89 -9.23
C ILE A 129 -4.40 5.43 -10.13
N ILE A 130 -4.32 4.14 -10.45
CA ILE A 130 -3.28 3.56 -11.30
C ILE A 130 -3.34 4.15 -12.70
N GLU A 131 -4.52 4.21 -13.32
CA GLU A 131 -4.69 4.81 -14.65
C GLU A 131 -4.23 6.27 -14.68
N ARG A 132 -4.52 7.03 -13.63
CA ARG A 132 -4.16 8.44 -13.57
C ARG A 132 -2.69 8.67 -13.26
N GLN A 133 -2.11 7.89 -12.33
CA GLN A 133 -0.74 8.11 -11.86
C GLN A 133 0.30 7.42 -12.73
N LEU A 134 -0.05 6.30 -13.34
CA LEU A 134 0.84 5.44 -14.11
C LEU A 134 0.47 5.43 -15.59
N PHE A 135 -0.27 6.44 -16.07
CA PHE A 135 -0.69 6.57 -17.45
C PHE A 135 0.47 6.35 -18.43
N ASP A 136 1.59 7.01 -18.18
CA ASP A 136 2.77 6.94 -19.04
C ASP A 136 3.42 5.55 -19.07
N ASN A 137 3.24 4.75 -18.02
CA ASN A 137 3.77 3.39 -17.88
C ASN A 137 2.82 2.30 -18.40
N LEU A 138 1.55 2.61 -18.60
CA LEU A 138 0.53 1.69 -19.12
C LEU A 138 0.50 1.71 -20.66
N PRO A 139 -0.16 0.72 -21.31
CA PRO A 139 -0.26 0.70 -22.77
C PRO A 139 -0.85 1.99 -23.33
N GLY A 140 -0.16 2.59 -24.31
CA GLY A 140 -0.49 3.90 -24.87
C GLY A 140 0.23 5.08 -24.18
N GLY A 141 0.94 4.84 -23.10
CA GLY A 141 1.79 5.80 -22.41
C GLY A 141 3.19 5.94 -23.05
N VAL A 142 3.85 7.06 -22.78
CA VAL A 142 5.15 7.40 -23.43
C VAL A 142 6.35 6.61 -22.90
N LEU A 143 6.21 5.94 -21.75
CA LEU A 143 7.25 5.12 -21.11
C LEU A 143 7.01 3.63 -21.28
N ASN A 144 5.97 3.24 -22.04
CA ASN A 144 5.64 1.84 -22.28
C ASN A 144 6.25 1.36 -23.61
N GLU A 145 7.00 0.27 -23.56
CA GLU A 145 7.69 -0.30 -24.73
C GLU A 145 6.75 -0.80 -25.85
N GLU A 146 5.48 -1.04 -25.54
CA GLU A 146 4.47 -1.49 -26.50
C GLU A 146 3.80 -0.31 -27.26
N THR A 147 4.06 0.94 -26.86
CA THR A 147 3.47 2.13 -27.50
C THR A 147 4.14 2.44 -28.84
N GLU A 148 3.33 2.71 -29.87
CA GLU A 148 3.83 3.02 -31.22
C GLU A 148 4.75 4.26 -31.22
N GLY A 149 5.92 4.13 -31.85
CA GLY A 149 6.92 5.20 -31.93
C GLY A 149 7.90 5.26 -30.75
N VAL A 150 7.72 4.40 -29.73
CA VAL A 150 8.67 4.29 -28.62
C VAL A 150 9.85 3.40 -29.00
N ASN A 151 11.07 3.92 -28.80
CA ASN A 151 12.31 3.16 -28.95
C ASN A 151 12.76 2.65 -27.57
N GLU A 152 12.45 1.39 -27.25
CA GLU A 152 12.75 0.79 -25.95
C GLU A 152 14.24 0.94 -25.57
N LYS A 153 15.15 0.75 -26.52
CA LYS A 153 16.59 0.81 -26.26
C LYS A 153 17.01 2.21 -25.81
N GLU A 154 16.51 3.23 -26.49
CA GLU A 154 16.80 4.63 -26.16
C GLU A 154 16.21 5.02 -24.80
N LEU A 155 14.97 4.61 -24.52
CA LEU A 155 14.37 4.82 -23.20
C LEU A 155 15.15 4.13 -22.07
N ARG A 156 15.60 2.88 -22.26
CA ARG A 156 16.42 2.17 -21.27
C ARG A 156 17.78 2.85 -21.08
N ASP A 157 18.41 3.29 -22.16
CA ASP A 157 19.69 4.02 -22.09
C ASP A 157 19.53 5.35 -21.31
N GLU A 158 18.46 6.10 -21.55
CA GLU A 158 18.15 7.36 -20.84
C GLU A 158 17.80 7.14 -19.36
N SER A 159 17.08 6.05 -19.05
CA SER A 159 16.58 5.77 -17.69
C SER A 159 17.51 4.89 -16.85
N THR A 160 18.70 4.54 -17.35
CA THR A 160 19.66 3.65 -16.67
C THR A 160 20.02 4.10 -15.24
N THR A 161 20.03 5.41 -14.98
CA THR A 161 20.37 5.97 -13.66
C THR A 161 19.17 6.12 -12.73
N VAL A 162 17.95 5.96 -13.24
CA VAL A 162 16.71 6.15 -12.49
C VAL A 162 16.46 4.92 -11.63
N LYS A 163 16.31 5.13 -10.33
CA LYS A 163 15.96 4.06 -9.40
C LYS A 163 14.45 3.77 -9.48
N PRO A 164 14.03 2.50 -9.30
CA PRO A 164 12.60 2.14 -9.28
C PRO A 164 11.81 2.77 -8.13
N THR A 165 12.50 3.17 -7.05
CA THR A 165 11.89 3.80 -5.88
C THR A 165 12.63 5.07 -5.47
N ASN A 166 11.90 5.97 -4.79
CA ASN A 166 12.40 7.20 -4.21
C ASN A 166 12.88 7.02 -2.75
N ILE A 167 12.99 5.79 -2.23
CA ILE A 167 13.33 5.49 -0.82
C ILE A 167 14.65 6.16 -0.40
N VAL A 168 15.62 6.27 -1.32
CA VAL A 168 16.91 6.92 -1.04
C VAL A 168 16.72 8.40 -0.71
N SER A 169 15.97 9.14 -1.53
CA SER A 169 15.74 10.56 -1.29
C SER A 169 14.85 10.78 -0.07
N GLU A 170 13.85 9.93 0.18
CA GLU A 170 13.02 10.00 1.39
C GLU A 170 13.85 9.82 2.67
N ARG A 171 14.81 8.89 2.67
CA ARG A 171 15.74 8.69 3.78
C ARG A 171 16.62 9.91 4.02
N ASP A 172 17.11 10.54 2.95
CA ASP A 172 17.92 11.75 3.05
C ASP A 172 17.11 12.92 3.61
N PHE A 173 15.85 13.09 3.19
CA PHE A 173 14.95 14.10 3.75
C PHE A 173 14.63 13.83 5.23
N ALA A 174 14.39 12.58 5.61
CA ALA A 174 14.17 12.22 7.01
C ALA A 174 15.40 12.54 7.89
N ASN A 175 16.60 12.27 7.38
CA ASN A 175 17.85 12.64 8.05
C ASN A 175 18.01 14.16 8.17
N LEU A 176 17.70 14.91 7.11
CA LEU A 176 17.73 16.37 7.13
C LEU A 176 16.78 16.95 8.18
N ASP A 177 15.54 16.45 8.23
CA ASP A 177 14.54 16.87 9.20
C ASP A 177 14.99 16.63 10.64
N ARG A 178 15.59 15.46 10.91
CA ARG A 178 16.17 15.17 12.22
C ARG A 178 17.31 16.14 12.55
N LEU A 179 18.27 16.30 11.64
CA LEU A 179 19.43 17.17 11.84
C LEU A 179 19.03 18.63 12.07
N LYS A 180 17.98 19.11 11.40
CA LYS A 180 17.45 20.45 11.56
C LYS A 180 16.79 20.66 12.93
N ARG A 181 16.16 19.62 13.50
CA ARG A 181 15.61 19.68 14.87
C ARG A 181 16.70 19.63 15.94
N GLU A 182 17.73 18.84 15.72
CA GLU A 182 18.87 18.72 16.65
C GLU A 182 19.78 19.95 16.60
N ASN A 183 19.97 20.52 15.42
CA ASN A 183 20.86 21.67 15.18
C ASN A 183 20.12 22.80 14.44
N PRO A 184 19.17 23.50 15.09
CA PRO A 184 18.32 24.51 14.44
C PRO A 184 19.11 25.72 13.90
N ASN A 185 20.31 25.96 14.43
CA ASN A 185 21.20 27.05 14.00
C ASN A 185 22.21 26.61 12.93
N ALA A 186 22.23 25.33 12.55
CA ALA A 186 23.14 24.86 11.51
C ALA A 186 22.68 25.34 10.14
N ASN A 187 23.64 25.78 9.32
CA ASN A 187 23.38 26.13 7.93
C ASN A 187 23.01 24.88 7.12
N ILE A 188 22.06 25.00 6.19
CA ILE A 188 21.64 23.94 5.26
C ILE A 188 22.85 23.29 4.57
N ILE A 189 23.83 24.08 4.12
CA ILE A 189 25.05 23.57 3.46
C ILE A 189 25.82 22.60 4.39
N ALA A 190 25.88 22.91 5.69
CA ALA A 190 26.56 22.06 6.66
C ALA A 190 25.78 20.75 6.91
N LEU A 191 24.45 20.82 6.91
CA LEU A 191 23.59 19.65 7.07
C LEU A 191 23.65 18.73 5.84
N GLU A 192 23.64 19.30 4.63
CA GLU A 192 23.85 18.57 3.37
C GLU A 192 25.21 17.87 3.36
N GLY A 193 26.27 18.56 3.81
CA GLY A 193 27.60 17.99 3.95
C GLY A 193 27.63 16.76 4.87
N LEU A 194 26.89 16.78 5.98
CA LEU A 194 26.77 15.63 6.89
C LEU A 194 26.03 14.46 6.26
N ILE A 195 24.95 14.72 5.51
CA ILE A 195 24.19 13.68 4.81
C ILE A 195 25.05 13.03 3.72
N LEU A 196 25.71 13.85 2.89
CA LEU A 196 26.63 13.37 1.85
C LEU A 196 27.77 12.55 2.44
N PHE A 197 28.36 13.02 3.55
CA PHE A 197 29.41 12.29 4.25
C PHE A 197 28.93 10.93 4.76
N THR A 198 27.72 10.88 5.33
CA THR A 198 27.10 9.63 5.82
C THR A 198 26.84 8.65 4.68
N ASN A 199 26.36 9.14 3.53
CA ASN A 199 26.04 8.31 2.37
C ASN A 199 27.28 7.81 1.63
N ASN A 200 28.37 8.58 1.61
CA ASN A 200 29.61 8.23 0.91
C ASN A 200 30.41 7.09 1.58
N LYS A 201 30.07 6.67 2.82
CA LYS A 201 30.77 5.62 3.58
C LYS A 201 32.31 5.79 3.58
N THR A 202 32.80 7.02 3.54
CA THR A 202 34.24 7.33 3.42
C THR A 202 35.01 7.14 4.73
N LEU A 203 34.34 6.79 5.82
CA LEU A 203 34.94 6.24 7.04
C LEU A 203 34.63 4.74 7.12
N HIS A 204 35.49 3.94 6.48
CA HIS A 204 35.74 2.54 6.82
C HIS A 204 37.23 2.37 7.06
#